data_AF-A0AAJ5UX41-F1
#
_entry.id   AF-A0AAJ5UX41-F1
#
_cell.length_a   1.000
_cell.length_b   1.000
_cell.length_c   1.000
_cell.angle_alpha   90.00
_cell.angle_beta   90.00
_cell.angle_gamma   90.00
#
_symmetry.space_group_name_H-M   'P 1'
#
loop_
_entity.id
_entity.type
_entity.pdbx_description
1 polymer ?
#
loop_
_entity_poly.entity_id
_entity_poly.type
_entity_poly.pdbx_seq_one_letter_code
_entity_poly.pdbx_strand_id
1 'polypeptide(L)' 'MKKAHGLKCLALFLFTTIFFYGVGETYDVSWLQFHLTGQYNDVGFYFSFTSLIPILIGLVMVGLYESLLKRFI' A
#
# COMPACT_ATOMS: atom_id res chain seq x y z
N MET A 1 17.34 18.12 9.83
CA MET A 1 17.10 17.65 8.44
C MET A 1 16.56 16.21 8.32
N LYS A 2 16.81 15.27 9.27
CA LYS A 2 16.31 13.88 9.17
C LYS A 2 14.79 13.70 9.36
N LYS A 3 14.12 14.52 10.19
CA LYS A 3 12.67 14.40 10.47
C LYS A 3 11.78 14.65 9.24
N ALA A 4 12.11 15.66 8.43
CA ALA A 4 11.36 15.96 7.21
C ALA A 4 11.49 14.85 6.15
N HIS A 5 12.60 14.10 6.18
CA HIS A 5 12.81 12.99 5.24
C HIS A 5 11.92 11.79 5.55
N GLY A 6 11.85 11.40 6.83
CA GLY A 6 10.95 10.33 7.27
C GLY A 6 9.48 10.67 6.98
N LEU A 7 9.09 11.94 7.13
CA LEU A 7 7.73 12.38 6.81
C LEU A 7 7.42 12.28 5.31
N LYS A 8 8.37 12.61 4.42
CA LYS A 8 8.20 12.45 2.96
C LYS A 8 8.03 10.98 2.57
N CYS A 9 8.84 10.09 3.14
CA CYS A 9 8.75 8.65 2.87
C CYS A 9 7.43 8.06 3.40
N LEU A 10 7.01 8.47 4.60
CA LEU A 10 5.71 8.08 5.13
C LEU A 10 4.57 8.58 4.25
N ALA A 11 4.61 9.84 3.80
CA ALA A 11 3.61 10.41 2.91
C ALA A 11 3.56 9.66 1.57
N LEU A 12 4.71 9.34 0.98
CA LEU A 12 4.78 8.57 -0.27
C LEU A 12 4.22 7.15 -0.10
N PHE A 13 4.57 6.48 1.01
CA PHE A 13 4.04 5.16 1.35
C PHE A 13 2.51 5.20 1.47
N LEU A 14 1.99 6.12 2.29
CA LEU A 14 0.55 6.25 2.53
C LEU A 14 -0.19 6.61 1.24
N PHE A 15 0.32 7.57 0.48
CA PHE A 15 -0.27 7.98 -0.79
C PHE A 15 -0.36 6.80 -1.77
N THR A 16 0.75 6.09 -1.98
CA THR A 16 0.80 4.95 -2.90
C THR A 16 -0.17 3.87 -2.48
N THR A 17 -0.14 3.51 -1.20
CA THR A 17 -0.97 2.42 -0.65
C THR A 17 -2.46 2.75 -0.73
N ILE A 18 -2.86 3.96 -0.31
CA ILE A 18 -4.25 4.43 -0.39
C ILE A 18 -4.71 4.55 -1.84
N PHE A 19 -3.86 5.06 -2.73
CA PHE A 19 -4.17 5.17 -4.16
C PHE A 19 -4.50 3.82 -4.77
N PHE A 20 -3.67 2.80 -4.52
CA PHE A 20 -3.92 1.45 -5.03
C PHE A 20 -5.18 0.82 -4.43
N TYR A 21 -5.45 1.04 -3.14
CA TYR A 21 -6.70 0.61 -2.53
C TYR A 21 -7.93 1.28 -3.17
N GLY A 22 -7.88 2.59 -3.38
CA GLY A 22 -8.96 3.33 -4.01
C GLY A 22 -9.19 2.91 -5.47
N VAL A 23 -8.13 2.61 -6.22
CA VAL A 23 -8.22 2.03 -7.57
C VAL A 23 -8.87 0.64 -7.51
N GLY A 24 -8.46 -0.20 -6.56
CA GLY A 24 -9.06 -1.53 -6.37
C GLY A 24 -10.55 -1.48 -6.09
N GLU A 25 -10.98 -0.53 -5.27
CA GLU A 25 -12.39 -0.32 -4.96
C GLU A 25 -13.17 0.27 -6.16
N THR A 26 -12.58 1.22 -6.89
CA THR A 26 -13.24 1.88 -8.04
C THR A 26 -13.45 0.93 -9.23
N TYR A 27 -12.49 0.05 -9.50
CA TYR A 27 -12.51 -0.84 -10.66
C TYR A 27 -12.87 -2.29 -10.31
N ASP A 28 -13.34 -2.53 -9.09
CA ASP A 28 -13.70 -3.85 -8.56
C ASP A 28 -12.59 -4.92 -8.69
N VAL A 29 -11.34 -4.51 -8.44
CA VAL A 29 -10.16 -5.38 -8.53
C VAL A 29 -9.86 -5.98 -7.16
N SER A 30 -10.33 -7.21 -6.94
CA SER A 30 -10.29 -7.91 -5.64
C SER A 30 -8.92 -7.98 -4.94
N TRP A 31 -7.81 -8.05 -5.69
CA TRP A 31 -6.46 -8.09 -5.10
C TRP A 31 -5.89 -6.71 -4.75
N LEU A 32 -6.51 -5.64 -5.26
CA LEU A 32 -6.20 -4.25 -4.90
C LEU A 32 -7.17 -3.72 -3.84
N GLN A 33 -8.19 -4.46 -3.42
CA GLN A 33 -9.15 -4.00 -2.42
C GLN A 33 -8.65 -4.24 -0.99
N PHE A 34 -8.99 -3.31 -0.10
CA PHE A 34 -8.75 -3.48 1.32
C PHE A 34 -9.95 -4.17 1.97
N HIS A 35 -9.87 -5.49 2.15
CA HIS A 35 -10.88 -6.25 2.88
C HIS A 35 -10.56 -6.25 4.38
N LEU A 36 -11.09 -5.25 5.11
CA LEU A 36 -10.87 -5.10 6.56
C LEU A 36 -11.59 -6.20 7.35
N THR A 37 -12.74 -6.63 6.87
CA THR A 37 -13.47 -7.81 7.33
C THR A 37 -13.16 -8.94 6.36
N GLY A 38 -12.43 -9.96 6.82
CA GLY A 38 -12.29 -11.21 6.06
C GLY A 38 -13.66 -11.68 5.57
N GLN A 39 -13.70 -12.27 4.37
CA GLN A 39 -14.98 -12.77 3.86
C GLN A 39 -15.55 -13.77 4.88
N TYR A 40 -16.67 -13.41 5.50
CA TYR A 40 -17.41 -14.28 6.40
C TYR A 40 -18.03 -15.35 5.52
N ASN A 41 -17.34 -16.48 5.39
CA ASN A 41 -17.92 -17.67 4.79
C ASN A 41 -18.39 -18.57 5.94
N ASP A 42 -19.39 -19.41 5.70
CA ASP A 42 -20.03 -20.30 6.72
C ASP A 42 -19.05 -21.28 7.42
N VAL A 43 -17.76 -21.23 7.07
CA VAL A 43 -16.68 -22.12 7.52
C VAL A 43 -15.62 -21.41 8.39
N GLY A 44 -15.66 -20.07 8.53
CA GLY A 44 -14.76 -19.30 9.41
C GLY A 44 -14.11 -18.06 8.78
N PHE A 45 -13.15 -17.45 9.50
CA PHE A 45 -12.46 -16.22 9.08
C PHE A 45 -11.45 -16.50 7.95
N TYR A 46 -11.70 -15.98 6.75
CA TYR A 46 -10.75 -16.07 5.62
C TYR A 46 -10.06 -14.72 5.41
N PHE A 47 -8.75 -14.67 5.68
CA PHE A 47 -7.91 -13.50 5.41
C PHE A 47 -7.26 -13.66 4.03
N SER A 48 -7.60 -12.81 3.07
CA SER A 48 -6.93 -12.82 1.76
C SER A 48 -5.62 -12.04 1.83
N PHE A 49 -4.49 -12.76 1.76
CA PHE A 49 -3.15 -12.17 1.71
C PHE A 49 -2.93 -11.25 0.50
N THR A 50 -3.82 -11.28 -0.50
CA THR A 50 -3.77 -10.38 -1.67
C THR A 50 -3.90 -8.90 -1.26
N SER A 51 -4.63 -8.61 -0.18
CA SER A 51 -4.76 -7.25 0.36
C SER A 51 -3.43 -6.64 0.81
N LEU A 52 -2.37 -7.45 1.01
CA LEU A 52 -1.03 -6.95 1.34
C LEU A 52 -0.25 -6.44 0.13
N ILE A 53 -0.73 -6.70 -1.10
CA ILE A 53 -0.02 -6.31 -2.33
C ILE A 53 0.13 -4.78 -2.42
N PRO A 54 -0.90 -3.95 -2.22
CA PRO A 54 -0.76 -2.49 -2.16
C PRO A 54 0.26 -1.99 -1.13
N ILE A 55 0.36 -2.68 0.03
CA ILE A 55 1.34 -2.36 1.08
C ILE A 55 2.77 -2.67 0.60
N LEU A 56 2.98 -3.83 -0.03
CA LEU A 56 4.27 -4.21 -0.62
C LEU A 56 4.69 -3.23 -1.72
N ILE A 57 3.76 -2.82 -2.58
CA ILE A 57 4.01 -1.81 -3.61
C ILE A 57 4.41 -0.47 -2.97
N GLY A 58 3.72 -0.06 -1.90
CA GLY A 58 4.07 1.14 -1.13
C GLY A 58 5.49 1.09 -0.58
N LEU A 59 5.92 -0.05 0.00
CA LEU A 59 7.27 -0.24 0.52
C LEU A 59 8.33 -0.20 -0.59
N VAL A 60 8.07 -0.85 -1.74
CA VAL A 60 8.95 -0.82 -2.90
C VAL A 60 9.11 0.60 -3.43
N MET A 61 8.02 1.36 -3.54
CA MET A 61 8.06 2.76 -3.98
C MET A 61 8.91 3.64 -3.06
N VAL A 62 8.78 3.47 -1.74
CA VAL A 62 9.67 4.18 -0.79
C VAL A 62 11.13 3.74 -0.93
N GLY A 63 11.39 2.44 -1.10
CA GLY A 63 12.74 1.92 -1.32
C GLY A 63 13.39 2.49 -2.60
N LEU A 64 12.63 2.59 -3.68
CA LEU A 64 13.07 3.22 -4.93
C LEU A 64 13.31 4.73 -4.74
N TYR A 65 12.44 5.42 -3.99
CA TYR A 65 12.62 6.83 -3.70
C TYR A 65 13.91 7.10 -2.90
N GLU A 66 14.17 6.32 -1.84
CA GLU A 66 15.39 6.46 -1.04
C GLU A 66 16.65 6.07 -1.82
N SER A 67 16.58 5.02 -2.66
CA SER A 67 17.75 4.47 -3.35
C SER A 67 18.14 5.26 -4.61
N LEU A 68 17.15 5.70 -5.39
CA LEU A 68 17.36 6.29 -6.71
C LEU A 68 17.05 7.78 -6.72
N LEU A 69 15.85 8.18 -6.31
CA LEU A 69 15.35 9.54 -6.55
C LEU A 69 15.92 10.59 -5.60
N LYS A 70 16.17 10.24 -4.34
CA LYS A 70 16.83 11.13 -3.37
C LYS A 70 18.24 11.54 -3.81
N ARG A 71 18.89 10.77 -4.68
CA ARG A 71 20.22 11.11 -5.20
C ARG A 71 20.17 12.23 -6.25
N PHE A 72 19.00 12.51 -6.81
CA PHE A 72 18.77 13.51 -7.85
C PHE A 72 18.11 14.81 -7.35
N ILE A 73 17.78 14.91 -6.06
CA ILE A 73 17.12 16.06 -5.41
C ILE A 73 17.97 16.51 -4.21
#